data_AF-A0A1G0ZDM6-F1
#
_entry.id   AF-A0A1G0ZDM6-F1
#
_cell.length_a   1.000
_cell.length_b   1.000
_cell.length_c   1.000
_cell.angle_alpha   90.00
_cell.angle_beta   90.00
_cell.angle_gamma   90.00
#
_symmetry.space_group_name_H-M   'P 1'
#
loop_
_entity.id
_entity.type
_entity.pdbx_description
1 polymer ?
#
loop_
_entity_poly.entity_id
_entity_poly.type
_entity_poly.pdbx_seq_one_letter_code
_entity_poly.pdbx_strand_id
1 'polypeptide(L)'
;MRLMEKKIEKIEDAATEQDLIQDDNPLANEQREKFCQLYAGELWGNAGEAYIAAGYRAKNKSIALCNSLRLLRKEGISERIRFLREARLIELESDKLWIAKQRKEIAERAEKETVRLHALKDLEKGLGLIPDGKRGKDRKRNIKIVFNGREDEGK
;
A
#
# COMPACT_ATOMS: atom_id res chain seq x y z
N MET A 1 -6.72 3.56 -51.53
CA MET A 1 -6.97 3.23 -50.11
C MET A 1 -6.04 2.10 -49.67
N ARG A 2 -4.76 2.38 -49.37
CA ARG A 2 -3.80 1.35 -48.88
C ARG A 2 -2.55 1.92 -48.19
N LEU A 3 -2.62 3.20 -47.80
CA LEU A 3 -1.55 3.92 -47.11
C LEU A 3 -1.94 4.28 -45.67
N MET A 4 -3.23 4.30 -45.34
CA MET A 4 -3.71 4.49 -43.97
C MET A 4 -3.76 3.18 -43.18
N GLU A 5 -4.04 2.05 -43.82
CA GLU A 5 -4.09 0.74 -43.13
C GLU A 5 -2.71 0.29 -42.62
N LYS A 6 -1.64 0.57 -43.38
CA LYS A 6 -0.25 0.31 -42.93
C LYS A 6 0.22 1.16 -41.75
N LYS A 7 -0.52 2.23 -41.41
CA LYS A 7 -0.20 3.10 -40.27
C LYS A 7 -0.84 2.60 -38.98
N ILE A 8 -1.90 1.77 -39.08
CA ILE A 8 -2.59 1.17 -37.94
C ILE A 8 -1.81 -0.08 -37.48
N GLU A 9 -1.27 -0.87 -38.40
CA GLU A 9 -0.44 -2.05 -38.11
C GLU A 9 0.93 -1.72 -37.46
N LYS A 10 1.36 -0.45 -37.46
CA LYS A 10 2.62 0.00 -36.81
C LYS A 10 2.43 0.61 -35.43
N ILE A 11 1.19 0.70 -34.94
CA ILE A 11 0.88 1.20 -33.60
C ILE A 11 0.59 0.03 -32.63
N GLU A 12 0.41 -1.18 -33.14
CA GLU A 12 0.14 -2.39 -32.33
C GLU A 12 1.39 -2.98 -31.65
N ASP A 13 2.58 -2.42 -31.87
CA ASP A 13 3.78 -2.68 -31.06
C ASP A 13 3.86 -1.74 -29.82
N ALA A 14 2.72 -1.19 -29.39
CA ALA A 14 2.63 -0.43 -28.15
C ALA A 14 2.68 -1.37 -26.95
N ALA A 15 3.92 -1.65 -26.52
CA ALA A 15 4.32 -2.00 -25.16
C ALA A 15 3.32 -2.88 -24.39
N THR A 16 3.58 -4.19 -24.43
CA THR A 16 3.09 -5.14 -23.43
C THR A 16 3.19 -4.49 -22.04
N GLU A 17 2.11 -4.46 -21.26
CA GLU A 17 2.08 -3.91 -19.89
C GLU A 17 3.19 -4.50 -18.96
N GLN A 18 3.82 -5.60 -19.38
CA GLN A 18 4.93 -6.27 -18.73
C GLN A 18 6.29 -5.59 -18.89
N ASP A 19 6.47 -4.63 -19.81
CA ASP A 19 7.75 -3.93 -20.04
C ASP A 19 7.98 -2.72 -19.11
N LEU A 20 7.01 -2.38 -18.24
CA LEU A 20 7.14 -1.24 -17.32
C LEU A 20 7.85 -1.56 -16.01
N ILE A 21 8.17 -2.83 -15.76
CA ILE A 21 8.96 -3.23 -14.61
C ILE A 21 10.44 -3.16 -15.03
N GLN A 22 11.03 -1.96 -14.92
CA GLN A 22 12.47 -1.74 -15.13
C GLN A 22 13.31 -2.74 -14.29
N ASP A 23 14.05 -3.59 -14.98
CA ASP A 23 15.18 -4.43 -14.53
C ASP A 23 15.28 -4.75 -13.02
N ASP A 24 14.95 -5.99 -12.63
CA ASP A 24 15.08 -6.52 -11.26
C ASP A 24 16.55 -6.60 -10.79
N ASN A 25 17.50 -6.41 -11.69
CA ASN A 25 18.92 -6.50 -11.36
C ASN A 25 19.32 -5.49 -10.27
N PRO A 26 19.90 -5.97 -9.14
CA PRO A 26 20.47 -5.11 -8.12
C PRO A 26 21.53 -4.17 -8.69
N LEU A 27 21.67 -2.98 -8.11
CA LEU A 27 22.74 -2.08 -8.49
C LEU A 27 24.10 -2.75 -8.21
N ALA A 28 25.02 -2.68 -9.18
CA ALA A 28 26.37 -3.24 -9.06
C ALA A 28 27.16 -2.73 -7.84
N ASN A 29 26.79 -1.56 -7.31
CA ASN A 29 27.34 -1.06 -6.06
C ASN A 29 26.43 -1.48 -4.90
N GLU A 30 26.86 -2.49 -4.14
CA GLU A 30 26.12 -3.06 -3.01
C GLU A 30 25.71 -2.01 -1.97
N GLN A 31 26.55 -1.01 -1.72
CA GLN A 31 26.26 0.04 -0.76
C GLN A 31 25.10 0.94 -1.22
N ARG A 32 25.03 1.20 -2.54
CA ARG A 32 23.92 1.96 -3.14
C ARG A 32 22.65 1.13 -3.17
N GLU A 33 22.75 -0.17 -3.51
CA GLU A 33 21.61 -1.08 -3.47
C GLU A 33 21.02 -1.15 -2.05
N LYS A 34 21.87 -1.33 -1.04
CA LYS A 34 21.45 -1.34 0.37
C LYS A 34 20.76 -0.04 0.78
N PHE A 35 21.26 1.10 0.32
CA PHE A 35 20.59 2.39 0.52
C PHE A 35 19.20 2.41 -0.12
N CYS A 36 19.05 1.95 -1.36
CA CYS A 36 17.76 1.89 -2.05
C CYS A 36 16.75 0.99 -1.30
N GLN A 37 17.18 -0.20 -0.89
CA GLN A 37 16.35 -1.16 -0.13
C GLN A 37 15.87 -0.57 1.20
N LEU A 38 16.78 0.03 1.98
CA LEU A 38 16.44 0.65 3.25
C LEU A 38 15.49 1.84 3.07
N TYR A 39 15.75 2.71 2.09
CA TYR A 39 14.94 3.91 1.86
C TYR A 39 13.55 3.62 1.25
N ALA A 40 13.45 2.59 0.40
CA ALA A 40 12.20 2.09 -0.15
C ALA A 40 11.42 1.21 0.83
N GLY A 41 12.09 0.64 1.84
CA GLY A 41 11.54 -0.32 2.77
C GLY A 41 11.44 0.19 4.21
N GLU A 42 12.37 -0.25 5.05
CA GLU A 42 12.34 -0.08 6.51
C GLU A 42 12.38 1.38 6.97
N LEU A 43 13.17 2.22 6.28
CA LEU A 43 13.41 3.62 6.61
C LEU A 43 12.67 4.52 5.63
N TRP A 44 11.40 4.21 5.38
CA TRP A 44 10.55 4.83 4.38
C TRP A 44 10.65 6.37 4.37
N GLY A 45 11.33 6.91 3.35
CA GLY A 45 11.49 8.36 3.18
C GLY A 45 12.54 9.02 4.10
N ASN A 46 13.16 8.28 5.03
CA ASN A 46 14.22 8.80 5.89
C ASN A 46 15.60 8.62 5.25
N ALA A 47 15.96 9.56 4.36
CA ALA A 47 17.18 9.47 3.55
C ALA A 47 18.46 9.49 4.41
N GLY A 48 18.49 10.30 5.48
CA GLY A 48 19.68 10.43 6.33
C GLY A 48 19.98 9.16 7.13
N GLU A 49 18.95 8.53 7.70
CA GLU A 49 19.12 7.25 8.41
C GLU A 49 19.42 6.11 7.45
N ALA A 50 18.75 6.04 6.29
CA ALA A 50 19.04 5.03 5.27
C ALA A 50 20.49 5.11 4.78
N TYR A 51 21.04 6.33 4.65
CA TYR A 51 22.42 6.55 4.27
C TYR A 51 23.41 6.03 5.31
N ILE A 52 23.17 6.29 6.60
CA ILE A 52 24.02 5.78 7.68
C ILE A 52 23.90 4.25 7.79
N ALA A 53 22.68 3.70 7.75
CA ALA A 53 22.42 2.27 7.85
C ALA A 53 22.95 1.47 6.64
N ALA A 54 23.03 2.10 5.46
CA ALA A 54 23.73 1.55 4.29
C ALA A 54 25.25 1.51 4.47
N GLY A 55 25.80 2.11 5.54
CA GLY A 55 27.22 2.08 5.87
C GLY A 55 28.02 3.27 5.36
N TYR A 56 27.36 4.34 4.87
CA TYR A 56 28.08 5.53 4.46
C TYR A 56 28.58 6.31 5.68
N ARG A 57 29.82 6.81 5.60
CA ARG A 57 30.41 7.64 6.65
C ARG A 57 29.86 9.07 6.55
N ALA A 58 29.38 9.59 7.68
CA ALA A 58 29.00 10.98 7.83
C ALA A 58 29.49 11.53 9.17
N LYS A 59 29.96 12.78 9.18
CA LYS A 59 30.45 13.44 10.41
C LYS A 59 29.34 13.69 11.43
N ASN A 60 28.12 13.93 10.95
CA ASN A 60 26.93 14.14 11.76
C ASN A 60 25.67 13.84 10.92
N LYS A 61 24.49 13.84 11.56
CA LYS A 61 23.21 13.56 10.91
C LYS A 61 22.85 14.54 9.79
N SER A 62 23.18 15.83 9.95
CA SER A 62 22.90 16.84 8.92
C SER A 62 23.69 16.57 7.63
N ILE A 63 24.97 16.19 7.76
CA ILE A 63 25.81 15.83 6.61
C ILE A 63 25.32 14.54 5.95
N ALA A 64 24.89 13.55 6.75
CA ALA A 64 24.27 12.34 6.21
C ALA A 64 23.06 12.67 5.34
N LEU A 65 22.16 13.53 5.82
CA LEU A 65 20.98 13.97 5.07
C LEU A 65 21.35 14.73 3.78
N CYS A 66 22.27 15.70 3.84
CA CYS A 66 22.68 16.42 2.63
C CYS A 66 23.29 15.49 1.58
N ASN A 67 24.14 14.54 2.01
CA ASN A 67 24.76 13.58 1.11
C ASN A 67 23.75 12.57 0.55
N SER A 68 22.79 12.12 1.36
CA SER A 68 21.73 11.22 0.91
C SER A 68 20.82 11.89 -0.12
N LEU A 69 20.47 13.16 0.07
CA LEU A 69 19.70 13.93 -0.92
C LEU A 69 20.45 14.08 -2.24
N ARG A 70 21.78 14.22 -2.21
CA ARG A 70 22.61 14.19 -3.43
C ARG A 70 22.64 12.82 -4.09
N LEU A 71 22.60 11.75 -3.29
CA LEU A 71 22.56 10.37 -3.78
C LEU A 71 21.23 10.09 -4.52
N LEU A 72 20.11 10.56 -3.97
CA LEU A 72 18.78 10.41 -4.56
C LEU A 72 18.65 11.09 -5.93
N ARG A 73 19.38 12.18 -6.19
CA ARG A 73 19.36 12.86 -7.50
C ARG A 73 20.03 12.08 -8.64
N LYS A 74 20.66 10.94 -8.36
CA LYS A 74 21.20 10.07 -9.40
C LYS A 74 20.06 9.24 -9.99
N GLU A 75 19.93 9.27 -11.32
CA GLU A 75 18.83 8.61 -12.04
C GLU A 75 18.65 7.14 -11.62
N GLY A 76 19.69 6.33 -11.73
CA GLY A 76 19.62 4.91 -11.35
C GLY A 76 19.32 4.62 -9.88
N ILE A 77 19.47 5.59 -8.97
CA ILE A 77 19.03 5.44 -7.57
C ILE A 77 17.53 5.67 -7.47
N SER A 78 17.03 6.74 -8.09
CA SER A 78 15.61 7.06 -8.09
C SER A 78 14.77 6.00 -8.81
N GLU A 79 15.23 5.53 -9.97
CA GLU A 79 14.62 4.42 -10.71
C GLU A 79 14.57 3.14 -9.87
N ARG A 80 15.68 2.75 -9.24
CA ARG A 80 15.72 1.56 -8.38
C ARG A 80 14.78 1.66 -7.18
N ILE A 81 14.72 2.82 -6.52
CA ILE A 81 13.78 3.05 -5.42
C ILE A 81 12.33 2.95 -5.90
N ARG A 82 12.04 3.47 -7.09
CA ARG A 82 10.71 3.39 -7.70
C ARG A 82 10.33 1.94 -7.97
N PHE A 83 11.20 1.18 -8.63
CA PHE A 83 11.01 -0.25 -8.87
C PHE A 83 10.73 -1.01 -7.57
N LEU A 84 11.56 -0.82 -6.53
CA LEU A 84 11.40 -1.53 -5.25
C LEU A 84 10.05 -1.22 -4.58
N ARG A 85 9.54 0.01 -4.74
CA ARG A 85 8.23 0.40 -4.21
C ARG A 85 7.08 -0.20 -5.03
N GLU A 86 7.20 -0.20 -6.35
CA GLU A 86 6.20 -0.82 -7.24
C GLU A 86 6.14 -2.34 -7.01
N ALA A 87 7.29 -3.01 -6.93
CA ALA A 87 7.37 -4.44 -6.59
C ALA A 87 6.67 -4.76 -5.26
N ARG A 88 6.88 -3.91 -4.24
CA ARG A 88 6.22 -4.08 -2.94
C ARG A 88 4.72 -3.85 -2.98
N LEU A 89 4.23 -2.96 -3.85
CA LEU A 89 2.80 -2.78 -4.08
C LEU A 89 2.18 -4.01 -4.73
N ILE A 90 2.84 -4.57 -5.75
CA ILE A 90 2.41 -5.80 -6.42
C ILE A 90 2.37 -6.98 -5.45
N GLU A 91 3.37 -7.12 -4.58
CA GLU A 91 3.38 -8.12 -3.51
C GLU A 91 2.18 -7.94 -2.56
N LEU A 92 1.93 -6.71 -2.10
CA LEU A 92 0.79 -6.40 -1.24
C LEU A 92 -0.57 -6.66 -1.91
N GLU A 93 -0.69 -6.39 -3.21
CA GLU A 93 -1.90 -6.70 -3.99
C GLU A 93 -2.10 -8.21 -4.13
N SER A 94 -1.03 -8.94 -4.38
CA SER A 94 -1.03 -10.41 -4.44
C SER A 94 -1.47 -11.02 -3.11
N ASP A 95 -0.96 -10.49 -1.99
CA ASP A 95 -1.37 -10.88 -0.64
C ASP A 95 -2.87 -10.61 -0.40
N LYS A 96 -3.37 -9.43 -0.79
CA LYS A 96 -4.81 -9.12 -0.68
C LYS A 96 -5.66 -10.09 -1.49
N LEU A 97 -5.25 -10.43 -2.71
CA LEU A 97 -5.93 -11.40 -3.55
C LEU A 97 -5.92 -12.80 -2.93
N TRP A 98 -4.79 -13.21 -2.36
CA TRP A 98 -4.68 -14.48 -1.64
C TRP A 98 -5.63 -14.54 -0.43
N ILE A 99 -5.65 -13.48 0.39
CA ILE A 99 -6.57 -13.36 1.54
C ILE A 99 -8.03 -13.42 1.06
N ALA A 100 -8.39 -12.71 -0.01
CA ALA A 100 -9.74 -12.72 -0.56
C ALA A 100 -10.13 -14.12 -1.06
N LYS A 101 -9.22 -14.83 -1.73
CA LYS A 101 -9.42 -16.21 -2.18
C LYS A 101 -9.67 -17.16 -1.01
N GLN A 102 -8.86 -17.06 0.05
CA GLN A 102 -9.05 -17.86 1.26
C GLN A 102 -10.39 -17.59 1.94
N ARG A 103 -10.80 -16.32 2.03
CA ARG A 103 -12.11 -15.94 2.58
C ARG A 103 -13.27 -16.48 1.75
N LYS A 104 -13.17 -16.44 0.41
CA LYS A 104 -14.15 -17.06 -0.48
C LYS A 104 -14.28 -18.55 -0.20
N GLU A 105 -13.15 -19.27 -0.11
CA GLU A 105 -13.13 -20.70 0.14
C GLU A 105 -13.78 -21.08 1.48
N ILE A 106 -13.52 -20.28 2.54
CA ILE A 106 -14.18 -20.44 3.84
C ILE A 106 -15.69 -20.18 3.72
N ALA A 107 -16.10 -19.12 3.02
CA ALA A 107 -17.51 -18.80 2.84
C ALA A 107 -18.29 -19.90 2.10
N GLU A 108 -17.65 -20.58 1.15
CA GLU A 108 -18.25 -21.67 0.38
C GLU A 108 -18.32 -22.99 1.16
N ARG A 109 -17.29 -23.31 1.96
CA ARG A 109 -17.13 -24.64 2.57
C ARG A 109 -17.47 -24.73 4.05
N ALA A 110 -17.54 -23.61 4.77
CA ALA A 110 -17.79 -23.66 6.21
C ALA A 110 -19.19 -24.18 6.52
N GLU A 111 -19.27 -25.22 7.35
CA GLU A 111 -20.54 -25.83 7.79
C GLU A 111 -21.40 -24.86 8.61
N LYS A 112 -20.75 -24.01 9.41
CA LYS A 112 -21.42 -23.03 10.27
C LYS A 112 -21.74 -21.76 9.49
N GLU A 113 -23.02 -21.41 9.45
CA GLU A 113 -23.51 -20.19 8.80
C GLU A 113 -22.88 -18.91 9.35
N THR A 114 -22.64 -18.83 10.66
CA THR A 114 -21.95 -17.69 11.27
C THR A 114 -20.55 -17.48 10.70
N VAL A 115 -19.80 -18.55 10.46
CA VAL A 115 -18.45 -18.50 9.88
C VAL A 115 -18.53 -18.05 8.42
N ARG A 116 -19.52 -18.53 7.66
CA ARG A 116 -19.76 -18.08 6.27
C ARG A 116 -20.06 -16.58 6.21
N LEU A 117 -20.96 -16.10 7.07
CA LEU A 117 -21.32 -14.68 7.15
C LEU A 117 -20.14 -13.79 7.55
N HIS A 118 -19.31 -14.23 8.49
CA HIS A 118 -18.10 -13.50 8.87
C HIS A 118 -17.09 -13.42 7.71
N ALA A 119 -16.85 -14.53 7.00
CA ALA A 119 -15.95 -14.56 5.86
C ALA A 119 -16.43 -13.66 4.71
N LEU A 120 -17.74 -13.64 4.43
CA LEU A 120 -18.34 -12.74 3.44
C LEU A 120 -18.18 -11.27 3.82
N LYS A 121 -18.52 -10.90 5.06
CA LYS A 121 -18.36 -9.53 5.56
C LYS A 121 -16.92 -9.03 5.46
N ASP A 122 -15.97 -9.90 5.80
CA ASP A 122 -14.54 -9.60 5.70
C ASP A 122 -14.09 -9.43 4.24
N LEU A 123 -14.65 -10.18 3.30
CA LEU A 123 -14.41 -10.04 1.86
C LEU A 123 -14.98 -8.71 1.34
N GLU A 124 -16.22 -8.39 1.66
CA GLU A 124 -16.86 -7.12 1.29
C GLU A 124 -16.08 -5.91 1.81
N LYS A 125 -15.55 -6.02 3.04
CA LYS A 125 -14.67 -5.01 3.61
C LYS A 125 -13.34 -4.89 2.85
N GLY A 126 -12.71 -6.02 2.50
CA GLY A 126 -11.45 -6.06 1.76
C GLY A 126 -11.55 -5.46 0.36
N LEU A 127 -12.73 -5.57 -0.27
CA LEU A 127 -13.05 -4.97 -1.57
C LEU A 127 -13.51 -3.51 -1.49
N GLY A 128 -13.66 -2.95 -0.29
CA GLY A 128 -14.15 -1.58 -0.09
C GLY A 128 -15.64 -1.40 -0.41
N LEU A 129 -16.43 -2.48 -0.51
CA LEU A 129 -17.87 -2.44 -0.74
C LEU A 129 -18.63 -1.96 0.50
N ILE A 130 -18.08 -2.23 1.69
CA ILE A 130 -18.57 -1.70 2.96
C ILE A 130 -17.61 -0.61 3.41
N PRO A 131 -18.08 0.64 3.63
CA PRO A 131 -17.24 1.68 4.18
C PRO A 131 -16.74 1.27 5.55
N ASP A 132 -15.45 1.49 5.82
CA ASP A 132 -14.91 1.35 7.17
C ASP A 132 -15.74 2.23 8.10
N GLY A 133 -16.55 1.58 8.94
CA GLY A 133 -17.37 2.27 9.92
C GLY A 133 -16.44 3.19 10.70
N LYS A 134 -16.60 4.51 10.51
CA LYS A 134 -15.84 5.51 11.25
C LYS A 134 -15.99 5.13 12.73
N ARG A 135 -14.89 4.69 13.36
CA ARG A 135 -14.81 4.58 14.82
C ARG A 135 -14.98 6.00 15.33
N GLY A 136 -16.23 6.40 15.54
CA GLY A 136 -16.58 7.65 16.17
C GLY A 136 -15.90 7.66 17.53
N LYS A 137 -14.91 8.54 17.69
CA LYS A 137 -14.53 9.02 19.01
C LYS A 137 -15.71 9.84 19.52
N ASP A 138 -16.77 9.18 19.97
CA ASP A 138 -17.85 9.86 20.68
C ASP A 138 -17.27 10.34 22.01
N ARG A 139 -16.86 11.60 22.01
CA ARG A 139 -16.71 12.40 23.22
C ARG A 139 -18.05 12.34 23.94
N LYS A 140 -18.01 11.86 25.18
CA LYS A 140 -19.08 11.91 26.19
C LYS A 140 -20.10 13.02 25.91
N ARG A 141 -21.23 12.67 25.30
CA ARG A 141 -22.42 13.53 25.33
C ARG A 141 -23.21 13.10 26.57
N ASN A 142 -23.16 13.94 27.60
CA ASN A 142 -24.04 13.84 28.76
C ASN A 142 -25.48 14.04 28.28
N ILE A 143 -26.18 12.95 27.98
CA ILE A 143 -27.62 12.96 27.77
C ILE A 143 -28.26 12.89 29.17
N LYS A 144 -28.74 14.03 29.67
CA LYS A 144 -29.68 14.04 30.80
C LYS A 144 -31.04 13.57 30.27
N ILE A 145 -31.42 12.36 30.62
CA ILE A 145 -32.79 11.86 30.42
C ILE A 145 -33.64 12.48 31.53
N VAL A 146 -34.54 13.40 31.16
CA VAL A 146 -35.57 13.93 32.08
C VAL A 146 -36.80 13.05 31.90
N PHE A 147 -37.12 12.26 32.92
CA PHE A 147 -38.40 11.56 33.01
C PHE A 147 -39.45 12.53 33.57
N ASN A 148 -40.37 12.99 32.74
CA ASN A 148 -41.61 13.60 33.23
C ASN A 148 -42.59 12.48 33.57
N GLY A 149 -42.60 12.06 34.84
CA GLY A 149 -43.66 11.23 35.39
C GLY A 149 -44.95 12.03 35.45
N ARG A 150 -46.02 11.53 34.84
CA ARG A 150 -47.38 11.95 35.10
C ARG A 150 -47.89 10.99 36.17
N GLU A 151 -48.03 11.49 37.39
CA GLU A 151 -48.69 10.78 38.48
C GLU A 151 -50.18 10.75 38.16
N ASP A 152 -50.69 9.55 37.83
CA ASP A 152 -52.12 9.27 37.86
C ASP A 152 -52.52 9.09 39.33
N GLU A 153 -53.02 10.15 39.96
CA GLU A 153 -53.76 10.04 41.21
C GLU A 153 -55.26 10.04 40.92
N GLY A 154 -55.87 8.87 41.11
CA GLY A 154 -57.32 8.71 41.07
C GLY A 154 -58.02 9.40 42.23
N LYS A 155 -59.25 9.84 41.96
CA LYS A 155 -60.36 9.92 42.90
C LYS A 155 -61.64 9.54 42.18
#